data_AF-A0A2K8XUX6-F1
#
_entry.id   AF-A0A2K8XUX6-F1
#
_cell.length_a   1.000
_cell.length_b   1.000
_cell.length_c   1.000
_cell.angle_alpha   90.00
_cell.angle_beta   90.00
_cell.angle_gamma   90.00
#
_symmetry.space_group_name_H-M   'P 1'
#
loop_
_entity.id
_entity.type
_entity.pdbx_description
1 polymer ?
#
loop_
_entity_poly.entity_id
_entity_poly.type
_entity_poly.pdbx_seq_one_letter_code
_entity_poly.pdbx_strand_id
1 'polypeptide(L)'
;MEFQNKIKAIADKISLLKDKIETEESTKHAFVLPLIHALGYDSFNPTEVVPEFTADLGLKKGEKVDYAIFQNDVPILIIECKNWKETLDNHNSQLFRYFHVTKTRFSLLTNGIQYRFYTDLEQANKMDEKPFLEFDITKIKENEVYELLKFHKSNFDVNTIVNNASSLKYTKEIKKCISEELNNPSFEFSKLFANKVYSGRLTEKVMDDFIGLVHKALNQTISEKVNDRLSAALNKESEKQQQEIIEVKPEENKIITTEEELEGFRIIVAILRRKLDVNRITHRDTQSYFGVLLDDNNRKPLCRLHLNTVNKYLGIFDENKKEIKISIESIDDIYKYEQELLNMVSFYITDSN
;
A
#
# COMPACT_ATOMS: atom_id res chain seq x y z
N MET A 1 -12.60 10.68 -1.65
CA MET A 1 -13.08 10.06 -0.39
C MET A 1 -14.56 9.73 -0.41
N GLU A 2 -15.47 10.68 -0.69
CA GLU A 2 -16.92 10.39 -0.69
C GLU A 2 -17.33 9.30 -1.70
N PHE A 3 -16.86 9.37 -2.95
CA PHE A 3 -17.16 8.35 -3.96
C PHE A 3 -16.62 6.96 -3.57
N GLN A 4 -15.39 6.90 -3.05
CA GLN A 4 -14.78 5.65 -2.59
C GLN A 4 -15.59 5.01 -1.45
N ASN A 5 -16.13 5.82 -0.54
CA ASN A 5 -17.03 5.33 0.52
C ASN A 5 -18.34 4.79 -0.04
N LYS A 6 -18.91 5.43 -1.08
CA LYS A 6 -20.12 4.92 -1.77
C LYS A 6 -19.85 3.56 -2.43
N ILE A 7 -18.73 3.42 -3.15
CA ILE A 7 -18.33 2.15 -3.77
C ILE A 7 -18.13 1.06 -2.71
N LYS A 8 -17.47 1.37 -1.59
CA LYS A 8 -17.29 0.43 -0.48
C LYS A 8 -18.64 0.00 0.12
N ALA A 9 -19.57 0.93 0.32
CA ALA A 9 -20.90 0.60 0.81
C ALA A 9 -21.67 -0.33 -0.14
N ILE A 10 -21.52 -0.16 -1.46
CA ILE A 10 -22.10 -1.07 -2.46
C ILE A 10 -21.47 -2.47 -2.33
N ALA A 11 -20.14 -2.56 -2.22
CA ALA A 11 -19.43 -3.81 -2.02
C ALA A 11 -19.87 -4.57 -0.75
N ASP A 12 -20.01 -3.86 0.37
CA ASP A 12 -20.49 -4.41 1.64
C ASP A 12 -21.93 -4.92 1.51
N LYS A 13 -22.80 -4.14 0.86
CA LYS A 13 -24.20 -4.52 0.60
C LYS A 13 -24.30 -5.78 -0.25
N ILE A 14 -23.50 -5.89 -1.32
CA ILE A 14 -23.45 -7.07 -2.18
C ILE A 14 -23.04 -8.31 -1.37
N SER A 15 -21.99 -8.18 -0.56
CA SER A 15 -21.48 -9.27 0.27
C SER A 15 -22.52 -9.80 1.25
N LEU A 16 -23.38 -8.93 1.79
CA LEU A 16 -24.45 -9.29 2.73
C LEU A 16 -25.72 -9.85 2.07
N LEU A 17 -26.02 -9.44 0.83
CA LEU A 17 -27.34 -9.67 0.22
C LEU A 17 -27.32 -10.61 -0.98
N LYS A 18 -26.17 -10.91 -1.60
CA LYS A 18 -26.10 -11.74 -2.83
C LYS A 18 -26.85 -13.07 -2.71
N ASP A 19 -26.74 -13.75 -1.58
CA ASP A 19 -27.36 -15.07 -1.40
C ASP A 19 -28.90 -15.00 -1.27
N LYS A 20 -29.46 -13.80 -1.08
CA LYS A 20 -30.92 -13.53 -1.06
C LYS A 20 -31.46 -13.09 -2.42
N ILE A 21 -30.60 -12.89 -3.42
CA ILE A 21 -30.96 -12.45 -4.76
C ILE A 21 -31.01 -13.67 -5.68
N GLU A 22 -32.16 -13.92 -6.29
CA GLU A 22 -32.35 -15.09 -7.16
C GLU A 22 -32.47 -14.73 -8.63
N THR A 23 -33.06 -13.58 -8.96
CA THR A 23 -33.36 -13.18 -10.34
C THR A 23 -32.40 -12.12 -10.87
N GLU A 24 -32.22 -12.10 -12.19
CA GLU A 24 -31.45 -11.06 -12.88
C GLU A 24 -32.01 -9.65 -12.59
N GLU A 25 -33.34 -9.51 -12.58
CA GLU A 25 -34.01 -8.24 -12.26
C GLU A 25 -33.69 -7.74 -10.84
N SER A 26 -33.62 -8.67 -9.89
CA SER A 26 -33.22 -8.36 -8.53
C SER A 26 -31.73 -7.98 -8.46
N THR A 27 -30.85 -8.58 -9.28
CA THR A 27 -29.45 -8.16 -9.43
C THR A 27 -29.34 -6.74 -9.97
N LYS A 28 -30.08 -6.41 -11.04
CA LYS A 28 -30.13 -5.06 -11.62
C LYS A 28 -30.48 -4.02 -10.58
N HIS A 29 -31.59 -4.22 -9.87
CA HIS A 29 -32.06 -3.29 -8.85
C HIS A 29 -31.17 -3.23 -7.60
N ALA A 30 -30.73 -4.38 -7.09
CA ALA A 30 -30.03 -4.42 -5.80
C ALA A 30 -28.57 -4.00 -5.90
N PHE A 31 -27.90 -4.29 -7.02
CA PHE A 31 -26.44 -4.18 -7.18
C PHE A 31 -26.00 -3.21 -8.28
N VAL A 32 -26.68 -3.18 -9.43
CA VAL A 32 -26.28 -2.31 -10.56
C VAL A 32 -26.82 -0.88 -10.42
N LEU A 33 -28.10 -0.72 -10.08
CA LEU A 33 -28.73 0.60 -9.93
C LEU A 33 -28.04 1.49 -8.87
N PRO A 34 -27.61 0.96 -7.70
CA PRO A 34 -26.82 1.73 -6.76
C PRO A 34 -25.49 2.25 -7.33
N LEU A 35 -24.85 1.52 -8.24
CA LEU A 35 -23.65 2.00 -8.92
C LEU A 35 -23.98 3.18 -9.85
N ILE A 36 -25.05 3.07 -10.65
CA ILE A 36 -25.51 4.15 -11.53
C ILE A 36 -25.75 5.43 -10.71
N HIS A 37 -26.44 5.30 -9.58
CA HIS A 37 -26.66 6.41 -8.66
C HIS A 37 -25.36 6.94 -8.04
N ALA A 38 -24.42 6.05 -7.67
CA ALA A 38 -23.13 6.46 -7.15
C ALA A 38 -22.28 7.23 -8.18
N LEU A 39 -22.46 6.95 -9.48
CA LEU A 39 -21.87 7.72 -10.58
C LEU A 39 -22.57 9.09 -10.79
N GLY A 40 -23.61 9.40 -10.02
CA GLY A 40 -24.28 10.70 -10.02
C GLY A 40 -25.38 10.86 -11.08
N TYR A 41 -25.80 9.77 -11.72
CA TYR A 41 -26.92 9.76 -12.66
C TYR A 41 -28.23 9.43 -11.94
N ASP A 42 -29.29 10.17 -12.25
CA ASP A 42 -30.59 9.97 -11.61
C ASP A 42 -31.39 8.85 -12.30
N SER A 43 -31.53 7.73 -11.61
CA SER A 43 -32.35 6.59 -12.07
C SER A 43 -33.85 6.89 -12.17
N PHE A 44 -34.32 7.96 -11.53
CA PHE A 44 -35.72 8.38 -11.59
C PHE A 44 -35.98 9.39 -12.71
N ASN A 45 -34.92 9.91 -13.35
CA ASN A 45 -35.04 10.78 -14.50
C ASN A 45 -34.98 9.93 -15.80
N PRO A 46 -36.13 9.72 -16.48
CA PRO A 46 -36.19 8.88 -17.67
C PRO A 46 -35.51 9.51 -18.90
N THR A 47 -35.01 10.75 -18.82
CA THR A 47 -34.19 11.36 -19.87
C THR A 47 -32.69 11.20 -19.61
N GLU A 48 -32.31 10.71 -18.43
CA GLU A 48 -30.91 10.53 -18.03
C GLU A 48 -30.55 9.05 -17.90
N VAL A 49 -31.37 8.26 -17.21
CA VAL A 49 -31.21 6.81 -17.13
C VAL A 49 -32.44 6.17 -17.74
N VAL A 50 -32.26 5.59 -18.93
CA VAL A 50 -33.33 4.96 -19.70
C VAL A 50 -33.26 3.45 -19.49
N PRO A 51 -34.17 2.83 -18.73
CA PRO A 51 -34.26 1.38 -18.64
C PRO A 51 -34.81 0.80 -19.95
N GLU A 52 -34.48 -0.45 -20.26
CA GLU A 52 -35.01 -1.17 -21.43
C GLU A 52 -34.86 -0.39 -22.75
N PHE A 53 -33.71 0.27 -22.94
CA PHE A 53 -33.46 1.13 -24.09
C PHE A 53 -33.33 0.32 -25.38
N THR A 54 -34.20 0.59 -26.35
CA THR A 54 -34.24 -0.12 -27.64
C THR A 54 -33.07 0.28 -28.54
N ALA A 55 -32.27 -0.71 -28.96
CA ALA A 55 -31.14 -0.54 -29.87
C ALA A 55 -31.43 -1.28 -31.20
N ASP A 56 -32.39 -0.78 -31.98
CA ASP A 56 -32.86 -1.45 -33.19
C ASP A 56 -31.91 -1.31 -34.39
N LEU A 57 -31.39 -2.45 -34.88
CA LEU A 57 -30.84 -2.61 -36.24
C LEU A 57 -31.89 -3.27 -37.12
N GLY A 58 -32.05 -2.81 -38.36
CA GLY A 58 -33.10 -3.24 -39.31
C GLY A 58 -33.21 -4.75 -39.63
N LEU A 59 -32.40 -5.62 -39.04
CA LEU A 59 -32.43 -7.09 -39.20
C LEU A 59 -33.13 -7.84 -38.04
N LYS A 60 -33.21 -7.26 -36.83
CA LYS A 60 -34.00 -7.81 -35.70
C LYS A 60 -34.63 -6.65 -34.92
N LYS A 61 -35.95 -6.55 -34.95
CA LYS A 61 -36.72 -5.55 -34.19
C LYS A 61 -36.88 -5.98 -32.73
N GLY A 62 -36.77 -5.02 -31.81
CA GLY A 62 -37.15 -5.18 -30.41
C GLY A 62 -36.01 -5.62 -29.49
N GLU A 63 -34.75 -5.44 -29.88
CA GLU A 63 -33.64 -5.73 -28.96
C GLU A 63 -33.36 -4.52 -28.07
N LYS A 64 -33.21 -4.79 -26.77
CA LYS A 64 -33.10 -3.76 -25.74
C LYS A 64 -31.87 -4.01 -24.88
N VAL A 65 -31.21 -2.93 -24.46
CA VAL A 65 -30.24 -2.95 -23.36
C VAL A 65 -30.95 -2.67 -22.05
N ASP A 66 -30.39 -3.17 -20.95
CA ASP A 66 -31.03 -3.01 -19.63
C ASP A 66 -31.07 -1.56 -19.19
N TYR A 67 -29.96 -0.83 -19.35
CA TYR A 67 -29.92 0.61 -19.08
C TYR A 67 -29.10 1.33 -20.14
N ALA A 68 -29.51 2.55 -20.47
CA ALA A 68 -28.70 3.51 -21.20
C ALA A 68 -28.62 4.82 -20.42
N ILE A 69 -27.41 5.34 -20.26
CA ILE A 69 -27.16 6.64 -19.64
C ILE A 69 -27.02 7.68 -20.75
N PHE A 70 -27.74 8.78 -20.58
CA PHE A 70 -27.79 9.91 -21.50
C PHE A 70 -27.17 11.14 -20.89
N GLN A 71 -26.45 11.90 -21.72
CA GLN A 71 -25.98 13.23 -21.39
C GLN A 71 -26.20 14.11 -22.63
N ASN A 72 -26.92 15.22 -22.44
CA ASN A 72 -27.31 16.12 -23.53
C ASN A 72 -28.03 15.39 -24.69
N ASP A 73 -29.01 14.53 -24.35
CA ASP A 73 -29.81 13.74 -25.29
C ASP A 73 -29.01 12.73 -26.16
N VAL A 74 -27.73 12.48 -25.83
CA VAL A 74 -26.88 11.49 -26.49
C VAL A 74 -26.57 10.34 -25.52
N PRO A 75 -26.69 9.07 -25.95
CA PRO A 75 -26.29 7.93 -25.13
C PRO A 75 -24.77 7.91 -24.96
N ILE A 76 -24.30 7.95 -23.71
CA ILE A 76 -22.88 7.98 -23.35
C ILE A 76 -22.37 6.63 -22.80
N LEU A 77 -23.26 5.80 -22.27
CA LEU A 77 -22.95 4.49 -21.73
C LEU A 77 -24.18 3.58 -21.86
N ILE A 78 -24.02 2.41 -22.46
CA ILE A 78 -25.04 1.34 -22.42
C ILE A 78 -24.60 0.26 -21.44
N ILE A 79 -25.55 -0.32 -20.71
CA ILE A 79 -25.29 -1.28 -19.65
C ILE A 79 -26.13 -2.53 -19.90
N GLU A 80 -25.44 -3.65 -19.98
CA GLU A 80 -26.01 -4.99 -20.03
C GLU A 80 -25.72 -5.70 -18.71
N CYS A 81 -26.76 -6.23 -18.10
CA CYS A 81 -26.72 -6.86 -16.81
C CYS A 81 -26.99 -8.37 -16.94
N LYS A 82 -26.40 -9.15 -16.04
CA LYS A 82 -26.64 -10.58 -15.89
C LYS A 82 -26.94 -10.91 -14.43
N ASN A 83 -27.44 -12.12 -14.19
CA ASN A 83 -27.60 -12.61 -12.83
C ASN A 83 -26.24 -12.71 -12.14
N TRP A 84 -26.15 -12.35 -10.85
CA TRP A 84 -24.89 -12.38 -10.10
C TRP A 84 -24.20 -13.75 -10.07
N LYS A 85 -24.95 -14.84 -10.26
CA LYS A 85 -24.43 -16.21 -10.33
C LYS A 85 -23.80 -16.55 -11.69
N GLU A 86 -24.07 -15.77 -12.74
CA GLU A 86 -23.59 -16.02 -14.09
C GLU A 86 -22.20 -15.42 -14.32
N THR A 87 -21.41 -16.08 -15.16
CA THR A 87 -20.12 -15.57 -15.64
C THR A 87 -20.31 -14.70 -16.87
N LEU A 88 -19.46 -13.69 -17.06
CA LEU A 88 -19.64 -12.71 -18.14
C LEU A 88 -19.07 -13.14 -19.51
N ASP A 89 -18.35 -14.26 -19.60
CA ASP A 89 -17.54 -14.62 -20.78
C ASP A 89 -18.35 -14.96 -22.03
N ASN A 90 -19.58 -15.47 -21.88
CA ASN A 90 -20.42 -15.94 -23.00
C ASN A 90 -21.41 -14.89 -23.52
N HIS A 91 -21.39 -13.66 -23.00
CA HIS A 91 -22.49 -12.71 -23.20
C HIS A 91 -22.14 -11.49 -24.08
N ASN A 92 -20.96 -11.46 -24.69
CA ASN A 92 -20.50 -10.31 -25.48
C ASN A 92 -21.30 -10.09 -26.78
N SER A 93 -21.95 -11.11 -27.33
CA SER A 93 -22.61 -11.05 -28.64
C SER A 93 -23.85 -10.14 -28.69
N GLN A 94 -24.55 -9.98 -27.56
CA GLN A 94 -25.69 -9.05 -27.43
C GLN A 94 -25.18 -7.61 -27.36
N LEU A 95 -24.30 -7.34 -26.39
CA LEU A 95 -23.74 -6.01 -26.15
C LEU A 95 -23.00 -5.44 -27.36
N PHE A 96 -22.28 -6.29 -28.12
CA PHE A 96 -21.60 -5.89 -29.34
C PHE A 96 -22.57 -5.31 -30.40
N ARG A 97 -23.75 -5.91 -30.55
CA ARG A 97 -24.76 -5.44 -31.51
C ARG A 97 -25.32 -4.11 -31.06
N TYR A 98 -25.64 -3.97 -29.78
CA TYR A 98 -26.17 -2.73 -29.20
C TYR A 98 -25.20 -1.57 -29.30
N PHE A 99 -23.92 -1.82 -29.05
CA PHE A 99 -22.86 -0.82 -29.19
C PHE A 99 -22.86 -0.21 -30.60
N HIS A 100 -22.93 -1.06 -31.63
CA HIS A 100 -22.90 -0.61 -33.02
C HIS A 100 -24.11 0.27 -33.41
N VAL A 101 -25.29 0.01 -32.85
CA VAL A 101 -26.52 0.76 -33.18
C VAL A 101 -26.55 2.11 -32.48
N THR A 102 -26.21 2.11 -31.19
CA THR A 102 -26.45 3.23 -30.29
C THR A 102 -25.45 4.36 -30.49
N LYS A 103 -24.33 4.12 -31.20
CA LYS A 103 -23.24 5.07 -31.44
C LYS A 103 -22.65 5.66 -30.16
N THR A 104 -22.85 4.99 -29.02
CA THR A 104 -22.13 5.27 -27.79
C THR A 104 -20.66 4.92 -27.95
N ARG A 105 -19.81 5.55 -27.14
CA ARG A 105 -18.36 5.27 -27.08
C ARG A 105 -18.00 4.26 -25.99
N PHE A 106 -18.93 3.97 -25.09
CA PHE A 106 -18.73 3.06 -23.96
C PHE A 106 -19.90 2.11 -23.75
N SER A 107 -19.57 0.90 -23.33
CA SER A 107 -20.53 -0.07 -22.81
C SER A 107 -20.01 -0.75 -21.55
N LEU A 108 -20.93 -1.22 -20.73
CA LEU A 108 -20.67 -1.96 -19.51
C LEU A 108 -21.40 -3.30 -19.56
N LEU A 109 -20.67 -4.39 -19.36
CA LEU A 109 -21.23 -5.70 -19.05
C LEU A 109 -20.99 -6.00 -17.57
N THR A 110 -22.05 -6.35 -16.83
CA THR A 110 -21.93 -6.61 -15.39
C THR A 110 -22.92 -7.67 -14.89
N ASN A 111 -22.55 -8.36 -13.82
CA ASN A 111 -23.47 -9.21 -13.04
C ASN A 111 -23.71 -8.62 -11.63
N GLY A 112 -23.44 -7.33 -11.45
CA GLY A 112 -23.50 -6.63 -10.17
C GLY A 112 -22.26 -6.80 -9.28
N ILE A 113 -21.43 -7.83 -9.50
CA ILE A 113 -20.16 -8.06 -8.78
C ILE A 113 -18.97 -7.72 -9.67
N GLN A 114 -18.93 -8.30 -10.86
CA GLN A 114 -17.91 -8.06 -11.87
C GLN A 114 -18.39 -6.97 -12.83
N TYR A 115 -17.50 -6.05 -13.18
CA TYR A 115 -17.77 -4.94 -14.08
C TYR A 115 -16.73 -4.94 -15.18
N ARG A 116 -17.17 -4.99 -16.45
CA ARG A 116 -16.32 -4.96 -17.63
C ARG A 116 -16.73 -3.81 -18.53
N PHE A 117 -15.88 -2.79 -18.61
CA PHE A 117 -16.08 -1.63 -19.47
C PHE A 117 -15.37 -1.84 -20.81
N TYR A 118 -16.09 -1.54 -21.88
CA TYR A 118 -15.61 -1.64 -23.26
C TYR A 118 -15.74 -0.29 -23.96
N THR A 119 -14.94 -0.14 -25.02
CA THR A 119 -14.92 1.04 -25.89
C THR A 119 -14.56 0.58 -27.31
N ASP A 120 -14.42 1.51 -28.25
CA ASP A 120 -14.17 1.29 -29.67
C ASP A 120 -12.81 1.89 -30.09
N LEU A 121 -11.72 1.38 -29.48
CA LEU A 121 -10.37 1.85 -29.75
C LEU A 121 -9.83 1.31 -31.07
N GLU A 122 -10.21 0.09 -31.45
CA GLU A 122 -9.69 -0.56 -32.65
C GLU A 122 -10.40 -0.07 -33.92
N GLN A 123 -11.72 0.00 -33.88
CA GLN A 123 -12.55 0.42 -35.00
C GLN A 123 -13.69 1.30 -34.48
N ALA A 124 -13.83 2.51 -35.02
CA ALA A 124 -14.88 3.42 -34.60
C ALA A 124 -16.28 2.78 -34.71
N ASN A 125 -17.10 2.96 -33.67
CA ASN A 125 -18.45 2.38 -33.56
C ASN A 125 -18.48 0.84 -33.62
N LYS A 126 -17.39 0.18 -33.22
CA LYS A 126 -17.32 -1.26 -33.03
C LYS A 126 -16.66 -1.55 -31.70
N MET A 127 -17.40 -2.20 -30.81
CA MET A 127 -16.92 -2.56 -29.49
C MET A 127 -15.69 -3.47 -29.60
N ASP A 128 -14.63 -3.14 -28.86
CA ASP A 128 -13.46 -4.00 -28.72
C ASP A 128 -13.84 -5.35 -28.09
N GLU A 129 -13.15 -6.43 -28.48
CA GLU A 129 -13.41 -7.77 -27.91
C GLU A 129 -13.01 -7.87 -26.43
N LYS A 130 -12.01 -7.08 -26.02
CA LYS A 130 -11.46 -7.09 -24.66
C LYS A 130 -11.86 -5.81 -23.92
N PRO A 131 -12.25 -5.90 -22.63
CA PRO A 131 -12.52 -4.72 -21.83
C PRO A 131 -11.23 -3.97 -21.51
N PHE A 132 -11.30 -2.64 -21.47
CA PHE A 132 -10.16 -1.80 -21.08
C PHE A 132 -10.08 -1.59 -19.56
N LEU A 133 -11.22 -1.71 -18.86
CA LEU A 133 -11.31 -1.67 -17.40
C LEU A 133 -12.19 -2.83 -16.93
N GLU A 134 -11.64 -3.64 -16.03
CA GLU A 134 -12.32 -4.80 -15.44
C GLU A 134 -11.98 -4.90 -13.96
N PHE A 135 -13.00 -5.02 -13.11
CA PHE A 135 -12.81 -5.17 -11.66
C PHE A 135 -13.96 -5.95 -11.01
N ASP A 136 -13.66 -6.51 -9.84
CA ASP A 136 -14.64 -7.06 -8.89
C ASP A 136 -14.88 -5.99 -7.82
N ILE A 137 -16.11 -5.48 -7.72
CA ILE A 137 -16.44 -4.39 -6.81
C ILE A 137 -16.18 -4.75 -5.34
N THR A 138 -16.25 -6.04 -4.98
CA THR A 138 -15.98 -6.51 -3.62
C THR A 138 -14.50 -6.51 -3.26
N LYS A 139 -13.62 -6.40 -4.27
CA LYS A 139 -12.16 -6.42 -4.14
C LYS A 139 -11.50 -5.26 -4.88
N ILE A 140 -12.25 -4.19 -5.12
CA ILE A 140 -11.80 -3.07 -5.95
C ILE A 140 -10.62 -2.34 -5.31
N LYS A 141 -9.61 -2.05 -6.11
CA LYS A 141 -8.41 -1.32 -5.71
C LYS A 141 -8.59 0.17 -5.91
N GLU A 142 -7.79 0.98 -5.22
CA GLU A 142 -7.88 2.45 -5.31
C GLU A 142 -7.70 2.98 -6.73
N ASN A 143 -6.76 2.43 -7.49
CA ASN A 143 -6.55 2.79 -8.89
C ASN A 143 -7.78 2.50 -9.76
N GLU A 144 -8.49 1.40 -9.52
CA GLU A 144 -9.72 1.06 -10.24
C GLU A 144 -10.86 2.03 -9.87
N VAL A 145 -10.94 2.45 -8.60
CA VAL A 145 -11.89 3.49 -8.16
C VAL A 145 -11.62 4.82 -8.87
N TYR A 146 -10.35 5.21 -9.03
CA TYR A 146 -10.00 6.44 -9.77
C TYR A 146 -10.38 6.37 -11.24
N GLU A 147 -10.23 5.21 -11.88
CA GLU A 147 -10.68 5.02 -13.27
C GLU A 147 -12.22 5.05 -13.37
N LEU A 148 -12.91 4.40 -12.44
CA LEU A 148 -14.38 4.42 -12.37
C LEU A 148 -14.93 5.83 -12.11
N LEU A 149 -14.24 6.66 -11.32
CA LEU A 149 -14.64 8.03 -11.02
C LEU A 149 -14.72 8.91 -12.29
N LYS A 150 -13.98 8.56 -13.36
CA LYS A 150 -14.07 9.28 -14.65
C LYS A 150 -15.44 9.10 -15.31
N PHE A 151 -16.18 8.05 -14.96
CA PHE A 151 -17.55 7.83 -15.42
C PHE A 151 -18.59 8.60 -14.60
N HIS A 152 -18.19 9.26 -13.51
CA HIS A 152 -19.08 10.09 -12.72
C HIS A 152 -19.54 11.30 -13.55
N LYS A 153 -20.83 11.66 -13.44
CA LYS A 153 -21.49 12.72 -14.22
C LYS A 153 -20.71 14.05 -14.29
N SER A 154 -20.07 14.47 -13.20
CA SER A 154 -19.27 15.70 -13.14
C SER A 154 -17.90 15.62 -13.82
N ASN A 155 -17.41 14.42 -14.11
CA ASN A 155 -16.06 14.15 -14.59
C ASN A 155 -16.05 13.48 -15.98
N PHE A 156 -17.23 13.20 -16.53
CA PHE A 156 -17.38 12.46 -17.77
C PHE A 156 -16.86 13.26 -18.96
N ASP A 157 -15.77 12.77 -19.55
CA ASP A 157 -15.18 13.31 -20.77
C ASP A 157 -14.74 12.15 -21.68
N VAL A 158 -15.37 12.05 -22.85
CA VAL A 158 -15.17 10.94 -23.79
C VAL A 158 -13.71 10.83 -24.21
N ASN A 159 -13.07 11.95 -24.57
CA ASN A 159 -11.70 11.95 -25.09
C ASN A 159 -10.69 11.50 -24.02
N THR A 160 -10.85 11.98 -22.81
CA THR A 160 -10.01 11.65 -21.65
C THR A 160 -10.15 10.19 -21.29
N ILE A 161 -11.38 9.66 -21.26
CA ILE A 161 -11.62 8.26 -20.93
C ILE A 161 -11.08 7.35 -22.05
N VAL A 162 -11.29 7.67 -23.33
CA VAL A 162 -10.75 6.90 -24.47
C VAL A 162 -9.22 6.86 -24.45
N ASN A 163 -8.56 7.99 -24.23
CA ASN A 163 -7.10 8.05 -24.16
C ASN A 163 -6.55 7.18 -23.01
N ASN A 164 -7.20 7.24 -21.84
CA ASN A 164 -6.85 6.40 -20.70
C ASN A 164 -7.13 4.92 -20.98
N ALA A 165 -8.26 4.60 -21.61
CA ALA A 165 -8.62 3.25 -22.00
C ALA A 165 -7.57 2.60 -22.90
N SER A 166 -7.03 3.35 -23.86
CA SER A 166 -5.92 2.90 -24.71
C SER A 166 -4.71 2.51 -23.88
N SER A 167 -4.27 3.39 -22.97
CA SER A 167 -3.13 3.14 -22.09
C SER A 167 -3.37 1.93 -21.17
N LEU A 168 -4.56 1.80 -20.58
CA LEU A 168 -4.93 0.70 -19.70
C LEU A 168 -4.94 -0.65 -20.44
N LYS A 169 -5.55 -0.69 -21.63
CA LYS A 169 -5.61 -1.89 -22.48
C LYS A 169 -4.21 -2.38 -22.82
N TYR A 170 -3.35 -1.51 -23.36
CA TYR A 170 -1.98 -1.90 -23.70
C TYR A 170 -1.14 -2.24 -22.47
N THR A 171 -1.29 -1.53 -21.36
CA THR A 171 -0.57 -1.85 -20.12
C THR A 171 -0.96 -3.23 -19.58
N LYS A 172 -2.25 -3.61 -19.65
CA LYS A 172 -2.73 -4.94 -19.26
C LYS A 172 -2.11 -6.04 -20.13
N GLU A 173 -2.14 -5.87 -21.45
CA GLU A 173 -1.57 -6.85 -22.39
C GLU A 173 -0.05 -6.95 -22.25
N ILE A 174 0.66 -5.82 -22.10
CA ILE A 174 2.11 -5.81 -21.86
C ILE A 174 2.44 -6.53 -20.55
N LYS A 175 1.70 -6.29 -19.46
CA LYS A 175 1.90 -7.02 -18.19
C LYS A 175 1.70 -8.53 -18.35
N LYS A 176 0.74 -8.95 -19.19
CA LYS A 176 0.52 -10.35 -19.50
C LYS A 176 1.74 -10.94 -20.24
N CYS A 177 2.22 -10.28 -21.29
CA CYS A 177 3.41 -10.71 -22.02
C CYS A 177 4.65 -10.77 -21.11
N ILE A 178 4.86 -9.76 -20.26
CA ILE A 178 5.94 -9.77 -19.26
C ILE A 178 5.81 -11.00 -18.35
N SER A 179 4.61 -11.29 -17.85
CA SER A 179 4.39 -12.43 -16.95
C SER A 179 4.65 -13.77 -17.64
N GLU A 180 4.26 -13.91 -18.91
CA GLU A 180 4.56 -15.08 -19.73
C GLU A 180 6.07 -15.24 -19.90
N GLU A 181 6.79 -14.18 -20.27
CA GLU A 181 8.25 -14.17 -20.43
C GLU A 181 9.00 -14.42 -19.10
N LEU A 182 8.46 -13.96 -17.97
CA LEU A 182 9.06 -14.22 -16.65
C LEU A 182 8.98 -15.70 -16.25
N ASN A 183 7.86 -16.37 -16.58
CA ASN A 183 7.63 -17.77 -16.24
C ASN A 183 8.28 -18.73 -17.25
N ASN A 184 8.27 -18.36 -18.52
CA ASN A 184 8.81 -19.17 -19.61
C ASN A 184 9.45 -18.27 -20.68
N PRO A 185 10.72 -17.86 -20.49
CA PRO A 185 11.41 -16.97 -21.41
C PRO A 185 11.42 -17.50 -22.84
N SER A 186 10.96 -16.68 -23.78
CA SER A 186 11.00 -16.99 -25.20
C SER A 186 12.40 -16.87 -25.76
N PHE A 187 12.60 -17.41 -26.96
CA PHE A 187 13.86 -17.29 -27.69
C PHE A 187 14.24 -15.82 -27.94
N GLU A 188 13.29 -14.99 -28.40
CA GLU A 188 13.53 -13.57 -28.70
C GLU A 188 13.85 -12.76 -27.44
N PHE A 189 13.15 -13.03 -26.34
CA PHE A 189 13.43 -12.40 -25.06
C PHE A 189 14.81 -12.80 -24.52
N SER A 190 15.16 -14.08 -24.59
CA SER A 190 16.47 -14.58 -24.14
C SER A 190 17.63 -14.04 -25.00
N LYS A 191 17.40 -13.92 -26.30
CA LYS A 191 18.36 -13.35 -27.27
C LYS A 191 18.68 -11.89 -26.98
N LEU A 192 17.73 -11.11 -26.43
CA LEU A 192 17.98 -9.73 -26.00
C LEU A 192 19.06 -9.64 -24.91
N PHE A 193 19.11 -10.60 -23.99
CA PHE A 193 20.17 -10.68 -22.97
C PHE A 193 21.45 -11.27 -23.55
N ALA A 194 21.35 -12.35 -24.33
CA ALA A 194 22.49 -13.01 -24.93
C ALA A 194 23.34 -12.05 -25.78
N ASN A 195 22.70 -11.20 -26.61
CA ASN A 195 23.38 -10.16 -27.40
C ASN A 195 24.18 -9.15 -26.56
N LYS A 196 23.83 -8.96 -25.28
CA LYS A 196 24.50 -7.99 -24.40
C LYS A 196 25.67 -8.60 -23.62
N VAL A 197 25.66 -9.92 -23.40
CA VAL A 197 26.60 -10.58 -22.48
C VAL A 197 27.47 -11.64 -23.16
N TYR A 198 27.08 -12.14 -24.34
CA TYR A 198 27.81 -13.13 -25.10
C TYR A 198 28.50 -12.50 -26.31
N SER A 199 29.81 -12.66 -26.39
CA SER A 199 30.65 -12.09 -27.48
C SER A 199 30.80 -13.02 -28.69
N GLY A 200 30.38 -14.29 -28.57
CA GLY A 200 30.45 -15.26 -29.65
C GLY A 200 29.24 -15.22 -30.59
N ARG A 201 29.24 -16.11 -31.59
CA ARG A 201 28.09 -16.26 -32.48
C ARG A 201 26.93 -16.94 -31.76
N LEU A 202 25.75 -16.30 -31.78
CA LEU A 202 24.52 -16.88 -31.23
C LEU A 202 23.99 -17.98 -32.16
N THR A 203 24.45 -19.20 -31.94
CA THR A 203 23.90 -20.41 -32.57
C THR A 203 22.66 -20.90 -31.81
N GLU A 204 21.87 -21.78 -32.43
CA GLU A 204 20.68 -22.36 -31.81
C GLU A 204 21.01 -23.04 -30.47
N LYS A 205 22.06 -23.86 -30.45
CA LYS A 205 22.56 -24.51 -29.23
C LYS A 205 22.94 -23.52 -28.13
N VAL A 206 23.62 -22.42 -28.48
CA VAL A 206 23.97 -21.37 -27.51
C VAL A 206 22.69 -20.72 -26.98
N MET A 207 21.69 -20.50 -27.83
CA MET A 207 20.43 -19.91 -27.38
C MET A 207 19.61 -20.84 -26.48
N ASP A 208 19.60 -22.15 -26.74
CA ASP A 208 18.96 -23.12 -25.85
C ASP A 208 19.54 -23.05 -24.43
N ASP A 209 20.87 -22.98 -24.32
CA ASP A 209 21.56 -22.79 -23.04
C ASP A 209 21.18 -21.44 -22.40
N PHE A 210 21.12 -20.37 -23.21
CA PHE A 210 20.78 -19.03 -22.72
C PHE A 210 19.33 -18.90 -22.25
N ILE A 211 18.37 -19.61 -22.85
CA ILE A 211 16.98 -19.64 -22.35
C ILE A 211 16.97 -20.17 -20.91
N GLY A 212 17.71 -21.25 -20.63
CA GLY A 212 17.87 -21.79 -19.29
C GLY A 212 18.54 -20.82 -18.32
N LEU A 213 19.61 -20.15 -18.77
CA LEU A 213 20.32 -19.15 -17.96
C LEU A 213 19.45 -17.93 -17.64
N VAL A 214 18.69 -17.42 -18.60
CA VAL A 214 17.77 -16.29 -18.42
C VAL A 214 16.66 -16.66 -17.44
N HIS A 215 16.03 -17.82 -17.61
CA HIS A 215 15.01 -18.28 -16.68
C HIS A 215 15.54 -18.41 -15.24
N LYS A 216 16.74 -18.99 -15.07
CA LYS A 216 17.40 -19.08 -13.76
C LYS A 216 17.68 -17.70 -13.16
N ALA A 217 18.27 -16.79 -13.95
CA ALA A 217 18.62 -15.45 -13.50
C ALA A 217 17.38 -14.63 -13.10
N LEU A 218 16.28 -14.74 -13.84
CA LEU A 218 15.02 -14.09 -13.51
C LEU A 218 14.47 -14.57 -12.17
N ASN A 219 14.38 -15.89 -11.97
CA ASN A 219 13.87 -16.47 -10.73
C ASN A 219 14.72 -16.09 -9.53
N GLN A 220 16.05 -16.09 -9.68
CA GLN A 220 16.97 -15.64 -8.63
C GLN A 220 16.75 -14.15 -8.33
N THR A 221 16.73 -13.29 -9.35
CA THR A 221 16.52 -11.84 -9.19
C THR A 221 15.18 -11.51 -8.52
N ILE A 222 14.11 -12.21 -8.90
CA ILE A 222 12.78 -12.02 -8.29
C ILE A 222 12.82 -12.44 -6.82
N SER A 223 13.42 -13.60 -6.52
CA SER A 223 13.54 -14.11 -5.15
C SER A 223 14.34 -13.16 -4.26
N GLU A 224 15.46 -12.64 -4.77
CA GLU A 224 16.27 -11.62 -4.08
C GLU A 224 15.44 -10.36 -3.80
N LYS A 225 14.76 -9.80 -4.80
CA LYS A 225 13.92 -8.60 -4.61
C LYS A 225 12.75 -8.81 -3.65
N VAL A 226 12.15 -10.00 -3.64
CA VAL A 226 11.07 -10.36 -2.70
C VAL A 226 11.64 -10.43 -1.29
N ASN A 227 12.78 -11.10 -1.11
CA ASN A 227 13.48 -11.17 0.18
C ASN A 227 13.87 -9.77 0.67
N ASP A 228 14.46 -8.93 -0.18
CA ASP A 228 14.82 -7.55 0.19
C ASP A 228 13.61 -6.74 0.65
N ARG A 229 12.46 -6.88 -0.04
CA ARG A 229 11.21 -6.22 0.36
C ARG A 229 10.63 -6.78 1.65
N LEU A 230 10.65 -8.11 1.84
CA LEU A 230 10.20 -8.76 3.07
C LEU A 230 11.08 -8.33 4.25
N SER A 231 12.40 -8.37 4.11
CA SER A 231 13.33 -7.88 5.12
C SER A 231 13.10 -6.40 5.42
N ALA A 232 12.89 -5.55 4.41
CA ALA A 232 12.58 -4.14 4.61
C ALA A 232 11.21 -3.92 5.28
N ALA A 233 10.20 -4.75 4.98
CA ALA A 233 8.88 -4.68 5.60
C ALA A 233 8.89 -5.21 7.03
N LEU A 234 9.60 -6.32 7.31
CA LEU A 234 9.81 -6.88 8.64
C LEU A 234 10.59 -5.91 9.53
N ASN A 235 11.61 -5.23 8.99
CA ASN A 235 12.31 -4.19 9.73
C ASN A 235 11.38 -3.00 10.02
N LYS A 236 10.51 -2.61 9.07
CA LYS A 236 9.47 -1.58 9.30
C LYS A 236 8.35 -2.02 10.23
N GLU A 237 7.98 -3.29 10.27
CA GLU A 237 7.03 -3.86 11.24
C GLU A 237 7.65 -4.00 12.62
N SER A 238 8.96 -4.26 12.71
CA SER A 238 9.73 -4.19 13.96
C SER A 238 9.79 -2.75 14.49
N GLU A 239 10.03 -1.79 13.61
CA GLU A 239 9.98 -0.34 13.91
C GLU A 239 8.54 0.13 14.22
N LYS A 240 7.52 -0.42 13.56
CA LYS A 240 6.10 -0.12 13.84
C LYS A 240 5.55 -0.83 15.05
N GLN A 241 6.00 -2.03 15.40
CA GLN A 241 5.67 -2.67 16.68
C GLN A 241 6.34 -1.93 17.84
N GLN A 242 7.51 -1.31 17.62
CA GLN A 242 8.05 -0.30 18.54
C GLN A 242 7.21 0.99 18.60
N GLN A 243 6.41 1.32 17.56
CA GLN A 243 5.52 2.50 17.53
C GLN A 243 4.05 2.21 17.92
N GLU A 244 3.51 1.00 17.74
CA GLU A 244 2.11 0.63 18.01
C GLU A 244 1.88 0.17 19.46
N ILE A 245 2.94 -0.03 20.26
CA ILE A 245 2.82 -0.09 21.73
C ILE A 245 2.48 1.31 22.32
N ILE A 246 2.34 2.37 21.50
CA ILE A 246 2.26 3.75 22.00
C ILE A 246 0.85 4.33 22.19
N GLU A 247 -0.23 3.93 21.50
CA GLU A 247 -1.58 4.51 21.74
C GLU A 247 -2.68 3.47 21.46
N VAL A 248 -3.52 3.02 22.41
CA VAL A 248 -4.43 3.79 23.29
C VAL A 248 -4.56 3.19 24.72
N LYS A 249 -3.96 3.88 25.70
CA LYS A 249 -4.11 4.00 27.20
C LYS A 249 -4.83 2.90 28.03
N PRO A 250 -4.28 2.55 29.22
CA PRO A 250 -4.35 3.41 30.42
C PRO A 250 -2.97 3.83 30.96
N GLU A 251 -2.95 4.68 31.98
CA GLU A 251 -1.76 5.06 32.75
C GLU A 251 -0.88 3.84 33.09
N GLU A 252 0.38 3.81 32.62
CA GLU A 252 1.50 3.11 33.25
C GLU A 252 2.85 3.52 32.61
N ASN A 253 3.88 3.65 33.44
CA ASN A 253 5.16 4.34 33.18
C ASN A 253 6.02 3.69 32.07
N LYS A 254 6.38 4.45 31.03
CA LYS A 254 7.32 4.07 29.94
C LYS A 254 8.81 4.21 30.29
N ILE A 255 9.15 4.15 31.57
CA ILE A 255 10.54 4.17 32.04
C ILE A 255 10.73 2.85 32.79
N ILE A 256 11.28 1.85 32.09
CA ILE A 256 11.63 0.57 32.70
C ILE A 256 13.11 0.63 32.99
N THR A 257 13.44 0.99 34.23
CA THR A 257 14.81 0.92 34.72
C THR A 257 15.28 -0.53 34.69
N THR A 258 16.31 -0.78 33.90
CA THR A 258 16.87 -2.11 33.70
C THR A 258 17.73 -2.53 34.89
N GLU A 259 17.89 -3.84 35.10
CA GLU A 259 18.78 -4.37 36.15
C GLU A 259 20.24 -3.94 35.91
N GLU A 260 20.65 -3.83 34.66
CA GLU A 260 21.97 -3.36 34.26
C GLU A 260 22.21 -1.88 34.63
N GLU A 261 21.20 -1.01 34.46
CA GLU A 261 21.27 0.38 34.89
C GLU A 261 21.35 0.51 36.42
N LEU A 262 20.62 -0.34 37.16
CA LEU A 262 20.72 -0.38 38.63
C LEU A 262 22.07 -0.90 39.11
N GLU A 263 22.66 -1.87 38.42
CA GLU A 263 23.98 -2.39 38.74
C GLU A 263 25.07 -1.34 38.47
N GLY A 264 25.01 -0.67 37.31
CA GLY A 264 25.86 0.48 37.01
C GLY A 264 25.71 1.62 38.02
N PHE A 265 24.48 1.92 38.46
CA PHE A 265 24.22 2.89 39.52
C PHE A 265 24.88 2.50 40.84
N ARG A 266 24.81 1.23 41.25
CA ARG A 266 25.46 0.74 42.47
C ARG A 266 26.97 0.90 42.42
N ILE A 267 27.60 0.64 41.27
CA ILE A 267 29.03 0.87 41.06
C ILE A 267 29.35 2.37 41.23
N ILE A 268 28.56 3.25 40.61
CA ILE A 268 28.73 4.70 40.73
C ILE A 268 28.56 5.18 42.18
N VAL A 269 27.55 4.69 42.91
CA VAL A 269 27.35 5.00 44.34
C VAL A 269 28.54 4.51 45.17
N ALA A 270 29.07 3.31 44.89
CA ALA A 270 30.22 2.75 45.59
C ALA A 270 31.50 3.60 45.41
N ILE A 271 31.67 4.22 44.25
CA ILE A 271 32.75 5.17 43.97
C ILE A 271 32.48 6.50 44.69
N LEU A 272 31.32 7.11 44.44
CA LEU A 272 31.01 8.48 44.88
C LEU A 272 30.83 8.61 46.40
N ARG A 273 30.46 7.54 47.11
CA ARG A 273 30.33 7.55 48.58
C ARG A 273 31.63 7.87 49.32
N ARG A 274 32.78 7.84 48.63
CA ARG A 274 34.08 8.29 49.17
C ARG A 274 34.11 9.81 49.41
N LYS A 275 33.24 10.58 48.75
CA LYS A 275 33.14 12.05 48.87
C LYS A 275 31.73 12.56 49.21
N LEU A 276 30.68 11.76 49.03
CA LEU A 276 29.28 12.15 49.23
C LEU A 276 28.54 11.18 50.15
N ASP A 277 27.54 11.66 50.86
CA ASP A 277 26.56 10.78 51.51
C ASP A 277 25.70 10.09 50.44
N VAL A 278 25.40 8.80 50.64
CA VAL A 278 24.59 7.99 49.70
C VAL A 278 23.23 8.65 49.43
N ASN A 279 22.63 9.28 50.44
CA ASN A 279 21.31 9.93 50.31
C ASN A 279 21.32 11.14 49.35
N ARG A 280 22.51 11.65 49.01
CA ARG A 280 22.67 12.78 48.09
C ARG A 280 22.87 12.34 46.64
N ILE A 281 23.05 11.04 46.40
CA ILE A 281 23.26 10.48 45.06
C ILE A 281 21.95 9.86 44.62
N THR A 282 21.26 10.52 43.69
CA THR A 282 19.99 10.02 43.14
C THR A 282 20.16 9.62 41.68
N HIS A 283 19.27 8.76 41.20
CA HIS A 283 19.18 8.45 39.79
C HIS A 283 17.84 8.92 39.22
N ARG A 284 17.86 9.27 37.94
CA ARG A 284 16.66 9.51 37.14
C ARG A 284 16.83 8.79 35.83
N ASP A 285 15.96 7.83 35.61
CA ASP A 285 15.91 7.11 34.36
C ASP A 285 15.17 7.97 33.32
N THR A 286 15.71 8.01 32.12
CA THR A 286 15.19 8.78 30.99
C THR A 286 15.25 7.92 29.74
N GLN A 287 14.42 8.22 28.75
CA GLN A 287 14.37 7.44 27.51
C GLN A 287 15.70 7.34 26.76
N SER A 288 16.63 8.29 26.98
CA SER A 288 17.89 8.36 26.23
C SER A 288 19.12 7.93 27.04
N TYR A 289 19.03 7.94 28.38
CA TYR A 289 20.13 7.59 29.27
C TYR A 289 19.62 7.46 30.72
N PHE A 290 20.36 6.71 31.52
CA PHE A 290 20.16 6.66 32.96
C PHE A 290 21.03 7.71 33.65
N GLY A 291 20.42 8.73 34.22
CA GLY A 291 21.12 9.88 34.80
C GLY A 291 21.42 9.69 36.28
N VAL A 292 22.65 10.01 36.71
CA VAL A 292 23.02 10.09 38.13
C VAL A 292 23.23 11.55 38.52
N LEU A 293 22.56 12.00 39.57
CA LEU A 293 22.45 13.39 39.97
C LEU A 293 22.87 13.57 41.43
N LEU A 294 23.39 14.76 41.74
CA LEU A 294 23.61 15.22 43.11
C LEU A 294 22.37 15.98 43.61
N ASP A 295 21.91 15.65 44.82
CA ASP A 295 20.80 16.30 45.52
C ASP A 295 19.47 16.34 44.71
N ASP A 296 19.23 15.32 43.87
CA ASP A 296 18.08 15.24 42.96
C ASP A 296 17.88 16.46 42.05
N ASN A 297 18.99 17.10 41.69
CA ASN A 297 18.98 18.34 40.93
C ASN A 297 19.51 18.14 39.51
N ASN A 298 18.65 18.39 38.51
CA ASN A 298 19.00 18.32 37.08
C ASN A 298 20.14 19.27 36.68
N ARG A 299 20.45 20.30 37.48
CA ARG A 299 21.58 21.23 37.25
C ARG A 299 22.90 20.72 37.86
N LYS A 300 22.87 19.61 38.59
CA LYS A 300 24.04 18.97 39.21
C LYS A 300 24.20 17.51 38.75
N PRO A 301 24.31 17.22 37.45
CA PRO A 301 24.56 15.85 37.00
C PRO A 301 25.97 15.40 37.37
N LEU A 302 26.08 14.16 37.88
CA LEU A 302 27.34 13.51 38.24
C LEU A 302 27.88 12.69 37.07
N CYS A 303 27.02 11.89 36.42
CA CYS A 303 27.32 11.18 35.19
C CYS A 303 26.03 10.67 34.52
N ARG A 304 26.17 10.09 33.32
CA ARG A 304 25.08 9.44 32.58
C ARG A 304 25.51 8.07 32.08
N LEU A 305 24.64 7.08 32.17
CA LEU A 305 24.84 5.76 31.59
C LEU A 305 24.00 5.64 30.31
N HIS A 306 24.64 5.40 29.18
CA HIS A 306 23.98 5.15 27.89
C HIS A 306 24.11 3.65 27.59
N LEU A 307 23.24 2.85 28.19
CA LEU A 307 23.26 1.38 28.07
C LEU A 307 22.24 0.84 27.06
N ASN A 308 21.28 1.67 26.66
CA ASN A 308 20.14 1.32 25.81
C ASN A 308 20.48 1.23 24.29
N THR A 309 21.77 1.19 23.93
CA THR A 309 22.26 1.11 22.55
C THR A 309 23.28 -0.02 22.37
N VAL A 310 23.46 -0.51 21.14
CA VAL A 310 24.40 -1.60 20.79
C VAL A 310 25.82 -1.33 21.33
N ASN A 311 26.25 -0.07 21.30
CA ASN A 311 27.48 0.39 21.94
C ASN A 311 27.13 1.07 23.27
N LYS A 312 27.81 0.73 24.36
CA LYS A 312 27.56 1.28 25.70
C LYS A 312 28.50 2.45 25.98
N TYR A 313 28.01 3.48 26.66
CA TYR A 313 28.82 4.64 27.01
C TYR A 313 28.61 5.13 28.44
N LEU A 314 29.71 5.58 29.06
CA LEU A 314 29.71 6.40 30.27
C LEU A 314 29.85 7.88 29.86
N GLY A 315 28.86 8.69 30.20
CA GLY A 315 28.87 10.14 30.03
C GLY A 315 29.44 10.83 31.27
N ILE A 316 30.60 11.49 31.11
CA ILE A 316 31.25 12.31 32.14
C ILE A 316 31.17 13.77 31.70
N PHE A 317 31.11 14.72 32.63
CA PHE A 317 31.06 16.15 32.32
C PHE A 317 32.43 16.82 32.48
N ASP A 318 32.73 17.74 31.58
CA ASP A 318 33.92 18.60 31.68
C ASP A 318 33.65 19.87 32.54
N GLU A 319 34.69 20.71 32.71
CA GLU A 319 34.62 21.98 33.45
C GLU A 319 33.54 22.94 32.93
N ASN A 320 33.14 22.81 31.66
CA ASN A 320 32.09 23.61 31.02
C ASN A 320 30.71 22.95 31.07
N LYS A 321 30.55 21.88 31.88
CA LYS A 321 29.33 21.06 32.00
C LYS A 321 28.90 20.42 30.68
N LYS A 322 29.83 20.24 29.74
CA LYS A 322 29.58 19.53 28.49
C LYS A 322 29.85 18.04 28.70
N GLU A 323 28.93 17.22 28.20
CA GLU A 323 29.02 15.76 28.29
C GLU A 323 30.04 15.20 27.29
N ILE A 324 30.95 14.37 27.77
CA ILE A 324 31.90 13.55 27.03
C ILE A 324 31.48 12.09 27.16
N LYS A 325 31.17 11.44 26.04
CA LYS A 325 30.79 10.03 26.00
C LYS A 325 32.02 9.15 25.83
N ILE A 326 32.22 8.24 26.77
CA ILE A 326 33.34 7.30 26.77
C ILE A 326 32.78 5.90 26.52
N SER A 327 33.31 5.20 25.51
CA SER A 327 32.87 3.83 25.20
C SER A 327 33.28 2.88 26.32
N ILE A 328 32.35 2.04 26.75
CA ILE A 328 32.58 0.97 27.73
C ILE A 328 32.13 -0.36 27.12
N GLU A 329 32.85 -1.44 27.42
CA GLU A 329 32.50 -2.80 26.99
C GLU A 329 31.58 -3.47 28.04
N SER A 330 31.80 -3.15 29.31
CA SER A 330 31.04 -3.63 30.47
C SER A 330 30.78 -2.52 31.49
N ILE A 331 29.75 -2.66 32.32
CA ILE A 331 29.52 -1.77 33.48
C ILE A 331 30.70 -1.78 34.48
N ASP A 332 31.51 -2.84 34.51
CA ASP A 332 32.72 -2.91 35.32
C ASP A 332 33.79 -1.88 34.87
N ASP A 333 33.75 -1.45 33.61
CA ASP A 333 34.67 -0.43 33.10
C ASP A 333 34.48 0.93 33.78
N ILE A 334 33.36 1.15 34.47
CA ILE A 334 33.12 2.37 35.27
C ILE A 334 34.23 2.57 36.32
N TYR A 335 34.78 1.50 36.89
CA TYR A 335 35.89 1.60 37.85
C TYR A 335 37.17 2.21 37.25
N LYS A 336 37.37 2.10 35.94
CA LYS A 336 38.52 2.72 35.24
C LYS A 336 38.47 4.25 35.27
N TYR A 337 37.30 4.83 35.51
CA TYR A 337 37.03 6.27 35.50
C TYR A 337 36.67 6.81 36.90
N GLU A 338 37.09 6.11 37.95
CA GLU A 338 36.81 6.49 39.35
C GLU A 338 37.31 7.92 39.66
N GLN A 339 38.50 8.28 39.19
CA GLN A 339 39.10 9.57 39.51
C GLN A 339 38.31 10.74 38.90
N GLU A 340 37.83 10.56 37.67
CA GLU A 340 37.01 11.51 36.92
C GLU A 340 35.65 11.70 37.60
N LEU A 341 34.99 10.61 38.01
CA LEU A 341 33.73 10.65 38.75
C LEU A 341 33.89 11.37 40.10
N LEU A 342 34.98 11.11 40.82
CA LEU A 342 35.28 11.79 42.09
C LEU A 342 35.65 13.26 41.91
N ASN A 343 36.27 13.63 40.79
CA ASN A 343 36.58 15.02 40.45
C ASN A 343 35.28 15.79 40.14
N MET A 344 34.29 15.13 39.53
CA MET A 344 33.00 15.76 39.21
C MET A 344 32.31 16.35 40.44
N VAL A 345 32.42 15.67 41.58
CA VAL A 345 31.87 16.12 42.86
C VAL A 345 32.47 17.46 43.31
N SER A 346 33.77 17.65 43.09
CA SER A 346 34.50 18.84 43.53
C SER A 346 33.95 20.12 42.89
N PHE A 347 33.47 20.06 41.64
CA PHE A 347 32.88 21.20 40.93
C PHE A 347 31.57 21.70 41.56
N TYR A 348 30.87 20.87 42.33
CA TYR A 348 29.61 21.27 43.00
C TYR A 348 29.78 21.64 44.47
N ILE A 349 30.91 21.24 45.09
CA ILE A 349 31.21 21.56 46.49
C ILE A 349 31.89 22.93 46.61
N THR A 350 32.61 23.40 45.59
CA THR A 350 33.26 24.73 45.61
C THR A 350 32.28 25.90 45.45
N ASP A 351 31.10 25.67 44.86
CA ASP A 351 30.04 26.68 44.65
C ASP A 351 29.13 26.91 45.87
N SER A 352 29.46 26.36 47.05
CA SER A 352 28.60 26.40 48.26
C SER A 352 29.18 27.15 49.46
N ASN A 353 30.10 28.10 49.26
CA ASN A 353 30.53 29.05 50.30
C ASN A 353 30.28 30.49 49.92
#